data_AF-A0A2S2N617-F1
#
_entry.id   AF-A0A2S2N617-F1
#
_cell.length_a   1.000
_cell.length_b   1.000
_cell.length_c   1.000
_cell.angle_alpha   90.00
_cell.angle_beta   90.00
_cell.angle_gamma   90.00
#
_symmetry.space_group_name_H-M   'P 1'
#
loop_
_entity.id
_entity.type
_entity.pdbx_description
1 polymer ?
#
loop_
_entity_poly.entity_id
_entity_poly.type
_entity_poly.pdbx_seq_one_letter_code
_entity_poly.pdbx_strand_id
1 'polypeptide(L)'
;RALTKAQRDAIEECLMALCRYIRPSMLQHLLRRLVFDVPILNEFAKMPLKLLTNHYERCWRYYCLPSGWPNMGVSSEEELHLTRKLFWGIFDSLAHKKFEAELYKLAMPCLCAIAGALPPDYVDASYSSRTEKKASVDAEGNFDPKPVETLNVIIPEKLDGFINKYAEYTHEKWAFDKIQNNWTFGETVDEEAKTHPMLRPYKTFSEKDKEIYRWPIKESLKAMLAWEWTVEKAREGDEER
;
A
#
# COMPACT_ATOMS: atom_id res chain seq x y z
N ARG A 1 19.20 7.37 17.71
CA ARG A 1 20.63 7.78 17.62
C ARG A 1 20.95 7.92 16.13
N ALA A 2 21.28 9.12 15.65
CA ALA A 2 21.55 9.34 14.23
C ALA A 2 22.91 8.71 13.83
N LEU A 3 23.00 8.20 12.59
CA LEU A 3 24.25 7.67 12.04
C LEU A 3 25.28 8.80 11.86
N THR A 4 26.57 8.50 11.99
CA THR A 4 27.63 9.44 11.64
C THR A 4 27.78 9.55 10.11
N LYS A 5 28.45 10.60 9.63
CA LYS A 5 28.74 10.76 8.20
C LYS A 5 29.53 9.56 7.64
N ALA A 6 30.61 9.17 8.33
CA ALA A 6 31.43 8.02 7.93
C ALA A 6 30.64 6.71 7.87
N GLN A 7 29.69 6.50 8.79
CA GLN A 7 28.80 5.33 8.74
C GLN A 7 27.87 5.37 7.53
N ARG A 8 27.30 6.54 7.21
CA ARG A 8 26.47 6.70 6.01
C ARG A 8 27.27 6.46 4.73
N ASP A 9 28.47 7.01 4.63
CA ASP A 9 29.33 6.88 3.46
C ASP A 9 29.71 5.39 3.23
N ALA A 10 30.08 4.67 4.30
CA ALA A 10 30.38 3.24 4.21
C ALA A 10 29.16 2.38 3.82
N ILE A 11 27.97 2.71 4.34
CA ILE A 11 26.72 2.05 3.94
C ILE A 11 26.41 2.34 2.47
N GLU A 12 26.61 3.58 2.03
CA GLU A 12 26.42 3.98 0.63
C GLU A 12 27.32 3.18 -0.32
N GLU A 13 28.62 3.10 -0.05
CA GLU A 13 29.55 2.32 -0.87
C GLU A 13 29.17 0.83 -0.92
N CYS A 14 28.80 0.25 0.22
CA CYS A 14 28.38 -1.14 0.31
C CYS A 14 27.11 -1.40 -0.51
N LEU A 15 26.08 -0.55 -0.38
CA LEU A 15 24.83 -0.68 -1.12
C LEU A 15 25.05 -0.52 -2.64
N MET A 16 25.88 0.43 -3.06
CA MET A 16 26.23 0.63 -4.47
C MET A 16 26.98 -0.57 -5.04
N ALA A 17 27.88 -1.19 -4.26
CA ALA A 17 28.59 -2.39 -4.66
C ALA A 17 27.65 -3.60 -4.77
N LEU A 18 26.79 -3.82 -3.77
CA LEU A 18 25.81 -4.91 -3.76
C LEU A 18 24.84 -4.81 -4.92
N CYS A 19 24.36 -3.61 -5.23
CA CYS A 19 23.41 -3.40 -6.32
C CYS A 19 23.92 -3.98 -7.63
N ARG A 20 25.23 -3.96 -7.91
CA ARG A 20 25.85 -4.50 -9.14
C ARG A 20 25.59 -5.99 -9.37
N TYR A 21 25.38 -6.76 -8.30
CA TYR A 21 25.21 -8.21 -8.35
C TYR A 21 23.76 -8.65 -8.18
N ILE A 22 22.86 -7.75 -7.77
CA ILE A 22 21.45 -8.05 -7.53
C ILE A 22 20.71 -8.16 -8.87
N ARG A 23 19.84 -9.17 -8.99
CA ARG A 23 18.93 -9.30 -10.14
C ARG A 23 17.87 -8.18 -10.10
N PRO A 24 17.50 -7.58 -11.25
CA PRO A 24 16.54 -6.48 -11.28
C PRO A 24 15.23 -6.75 -10.52
N SER A 25 14.67 -7.95 -10.67
CA SER A 25 13.42 -8.35 -10.02
C SER A 25 13.47 -8.35 -8.49
N MET A 26 14.65 -8.55 -7.89
CA MET A 26 14.81 -8.50 -6.43
C MET A 26 14.67 -7.08 -5.87
N LEU A 27 14.83 -6.05 -6.71
CA LEU A 27 14.67 -4.66 -6.30
C LEU A 27 13.21 -4.20 -6.33
N GLN A 28 12.26 -5.00 -6.82
CA GLN A 28 10.85 -4.62 -6.91
C GLN A 28 10.26 -4.14 -5.57
N HIS A 29 10.56 -4.83 -4.47
CA HIS A 29 10.13 -4.41 -3.13
C HIS A 29 10.73 -3.06 -2.70
N LEU A 30 11.97 -2.78 -3.10
CA LEU A 30 12.61 -1.50 -2.84
C LEU A 30 11.99 -0.40 -3.71
N LEU A 31 11.74 -0.67 -5.00
CA LEU A 31 11.08 0.26 -5.92
C LEU A 31 9.68 0.66 -5.40
N ARG A 32 8.91 -0.26 -4.82
CA ARG A 32 7.61 0.03 -4.18
C ARG A 32 7.70 1.06 -3.06
N ARG A 33 8.85 1.19 -2.38
CA ARG A 33 9.07 2.21 -1.35
C ARG A 33 9.60 3.50 -1.96
N LEU A 34 10.63 3.37 -2.79
CA LEU A 34 11.31 4.52 -3.41
C LEU A 34 10.38 5.36 -4.28
N VAL A 35 9.35 4.76 -4.89
CA VAL A 35 8.35 5.49 -5.69
C VAL A 35 7.60 6.55 -4.90
N PHE A 36 7.53 6.44 -3.57
CA PHE A 36 6.90 7.43 -2.70
C PHE A 36 7.92 8.42 -2.13
N ASP A 37 9.09 7.91 -1.69
CA ASP A 37 10.07 8.73 -0.95
C ASP A 37 10.95 9.59 -1.86
N VAL A 38 11.41 9.04 -3.00
CA VAL A 38 12.40 9.71 -3.86
C VAL A 38 11.84 10.97 -4.54
N PRO A 39 10.59 10.98 -5.06
CA PRO A 39 9.99 12.19 -5.62
C PRO A 39 9.96 13.39 -4.67
N ILE A 40 9.93 13.18 -3.35
CA ILE A 40 9.95 14.30 -2.38
C ILE A 40 11.23 15.14 -2.52
N LEU A 41 12.31 14.50 -2.99
CA LEU A 41 13.62 15.12 -3.23
C LEU A 41 14.15 15.90 -2.01
N ASN A 42 13.93 15.39 -0.80
CA ASN A 42 14.48 15.96 0.42
C ASN A 42 15.99 15.66 0.56
N GLU A 43 16.62 16.09 1.64
CA GLU A 43 18.07 15.89 1.86
C GLU A 43 18.50 14.41 1.88
N PHE A 44 17.57 13.50 2.20
CA PHE A 44 17.80 12.06 2.25
C PHE A 44 17.66 11.37 0.89
N ALA A 45 17.16 12.07 -0.14
CA ALA A 45 16.97 11.51 -1.49
C ALA A 45 18.28 11.27 -2.25
N LYS A 46 19.41 11.85 -1.79
CA LYS A 46 20.71 11.79 -2.51
C LYS A 46 21.20 10.35 -2.77
N MET A 47 21.15 9.50 -1.75
CA MET A 47 21.59 8.10 -1.87
C MET A 47 20.62 7.26 -2.74
N PRO A 48 19.30 7.30 -2.49
CA PRO A 48 18.33 6.66 -3.39
C PRO A 48 18.47 7.08 -4.85
N LEU A 49 18.70 8.36 -5.15
CA LEU A 49 18.90 8.83 -6.53
C LEU A 49 20.13 8.18 -7.18
N LYS A 50 21.25 8.07 -6.47
CA LYS A 50 22.46 7.37 -6.97
C LYS A 50 22.18 5.88 -7.20
N LEU A 51 21.47 5.24 -6.28
CA LEU A 51 21.12 3.82 -6.35
C LEU A 51 20.21 3.52 -7.55
N LEU A 52 19.17 4.35 -7.74
CA LEU A 52 18.27 4.25 -8.90
C LEU A 52 19.01 4.52 -10.21
N THR A 53 19.87 5.55 -10.25
CA THR A 53 20.71 5.84 -11.43
C THR A 53 21.51 4.60 -11.81
N ASN A 54 22.27 4.04 -10.87
CA ASN A 54 23.10 2.86 -11.13
C ASN A 54 22.28 1.64 -11.56
N HIS A 55 21.13 1.43 -10.93
CA HIS A 55 20.22 0.34 -11.27
C HIS A 55 19.71 0.45 -12.71
N TYR A 56 19.11 1.59 -13.08
CA TYR A 56 18.51 1.73 -14.40
C TYR A 56 19.55 1.84 -15.52
N GLU A 57 20.71 2.47 -15.29
CA GLU A 57 21.82 2.46 -16.26
C GLU A 57 22.34 1.05 -16.53
N ARG A 58 22.39 0.18 -15.51
CA ARG A 58 22.84 -1.20 -15.69
C ARG A 58 21.75 -2.07 -16.31
N CYS A 59 20.52 -1.89 -15.85
CA CYS A 59 19.41 -2.79 -16.08
C CYS A 59 18.47 -2.33 -17.20
N TRP A 60 18.79 -1.27 -17.96
CA TRP A 60 17.90 -0.73 -18.99
C TRP A 60 17.39 -1.79 -19.97
N ARG A 61 18.23 -2.78 -20.36
CA ARG A 61 17.83 -3.88 -21.25
C ARG A 61 16.73 -4.77 -20.68
N TYR A 62 16.69 -4.93 -19.36
CA TYR A 62 15.67 -5.74 -18.67
C TYR A 62 14.29 -5.08 -18.72
N TYR A 63 14.25 -3.74 -18.64
CA TYR A 63 13.01 -2.96 -18.66
C TYR A 63 12.56 -2.57 -20.08
N CYS A 64 13.50 -2.32 -20.98
CA CYS A 64 13.21 -1.74 -22.29
C CYS A 64 13.01 -2.79 -23.40
N LEU A 65 13.72 -3.93 -23.36
CA LEU A 65 13.66 -4.91 -24.45
C LEU A 65 12.47 -5.86 -24.28
N PRO A 66 11.68 -6.13 -25.34
CA PRO A 66 10.57 -7.09 -25.28
C PRO A 66 11.01 -8.52 -24.91
N SER A 67 12.22 -8.91 -25.31
CA SER A 67 12.83 -10.20 -24.93
C SER A 67 13.51 -10.17 -23.56
N GLY A 68 13.54 -9.01 -22.90
CA GLY A 68 14.21 -8.78 -21.63
C GLY A 68 15.73 -8.86 -21.72
N TRP A 69 16.35 -9.08 -20.56
CA TRP A 69 17.80 -9.27 -20.44
C TRP A 69 18.12 -10.76 -20.35
N PRO A 70 18.95 -11.30 -21.28
CA PRO A 70 19.45 -12.68 -21.21
C PRO A 70 19.85 -13.12 -19.80
N ASN A 71 19.36 -14.28 -19.36
CA ASN A 71 19.57 -14.90 -18.04
C ASN A 71 18.99 -14.15 -16.82
N MET A 72 18.40 -12.96 -17.03
CA MET A 72 17.82 -12.12 -15.96
C MET A 72 16.30 -11.96 -16.11
N GLY A 73 15.74 -12.36 -17.25
CA GLY A 73 14.29 -12.37 -17.50
C GLY A 73 13.79 -11.06 -18.12
N VAL A 74 12.47 -10.87 -18.02
CA VAL A 74 11.74 -9.68 -18.50
C VAL A 74 11.16 -8.93 -17.31
N SER A 75 10.99 -7.62 -17.42
CA SER A 75 10.30 -6.81 -16.43
C SER A 75 8.80 -7.14 -16.37
N SER A 76 8.25 -7.14 -15.16
CA SER A 76 6.80 -7.22 -14.95
C SER A 76 6.10 -5.89 -15.24
N GLU A 77 4.77 -5.94 -15.48
CA GLU A 77 3.94 -4.74 -15.67
C GLU A 77 4.00 -3.80 -14.45
N GLU A 78 4.02 -4.37 -13.24
CA GLU A 78 4.13 -3.58 -12.01
C GLU A 78 5.48 -2.85 -11.93
N GLU A 79 6.59 -3.51 -12.27
CA GLU A 79 7.90 -2.88 -12.28
C GLU A 79 7.98 -1.71 -13.27
N LEU A 80 7.40 -1.87 -14.46
CA LEU A 80 7.29 -0.78 -15.44
C LEU A 80 6.42 0.36 -14.93
N HIS A 81 5.31 0.06 -14.27
CA HIS A 81 4.44 1.06 -13.64
C HIS A 81 5.16 1.85 -12.53
N LEU A 82 5.89 1.17 -11.65
CA LEU A 82 6.70 1.81 -10.59
C LEU A 82 7.81 2.69 -11.19
N THR A 83 8.48 2.20 -12.23
CA THR A 83 9.51 2.94 -12.97
C THR A 83 8.94 4.22 -13.58
N ARG A 84 7.75 4.16 -14.19
CA ARG A 84 7.05 5.32 -14.74
C ARG A 84 6.66 6.33 -13.66
N LYS A 85 6.14 5.86 -12.52
CA LYS A 85 5.82 6.73 -11.38
C LYS A 85 7.05 7.43 -10.82
N LEU A 86 8.19 6.73 -10.73
CA LEU A 86 9.46 7.33 -10.32
C LEU A 86 9.90 8.43 -11.28
N PHE A 87 9.85 8.18 -12.60
CA PHE A 87 10.20 9.17 -13.61
C PHE A 87 9.38 10.46 -13.44
N TRP A 88 8.06 10.35 -13.50
CA TRP A 88 7.17 11.52 -13.42
C TRP A 88 7.20 12.19 -12.06
N GLY A 89 7.31 11.43 -10.97
CA GLY A 89 7.42 11.99 -9.62
C GLY A 89 8.68 12.82 -9.43
N ILE A 90 9.83 12.35 -9.92
CA ILE A 90 11.09 13.11 -9.88
C ILE A 90 11.01 14.32 -10.81
N PHE A 91 10.51 14.14 -12.04
CA PHE A 91 10.40 15.22 -13.03
C PHE A 91 9.51 16.37 -12.53
N ASP A 92 8.30 16.06 -12.06
CA ASP A 92 7.34 17.03 -11.55
C ASP A 92 7.89 17.78 -10.34
N SER A 93 8.55 17.06 -9.44
CA SER A 93 9.14 17.66 -8.23
C SER A 93 10.32 18.57 -8.57
N LEU A 94 11.17 18.20 -9.53
CA LEU A 94 12.23 19.11 -10.01
C LEU A 94 11.66 20.37 -10.65
N ALA A 95 10.59 20.25 -11.45
CA ALA A 95 9.96 21.38 -12.13
C ALA A 95 9.42 22.44 -11.16
N HIS A 96 8.97 22.02 -9.97
CA HIS A 96 8.39 22.92 -8.96
C HIS A 96 9.37 23.35 -7.86
N LYS A 97 10.54 22.72 -7.76
CA LYS A 97 11.51 22.98 -6.69
C LYS A 97 12.53 24.03 -7.08
N LYS A 98 12.92 24.88 -6.12
CA LYS A 98 14.00 25.86 -6.32
C LYS A 98 15.28 25.15 -6.74
N PHE A 99 16.03 25.76 -7.65
CA PHE A 99 17.27 25.20 -8.15
C PHE A 99 18.29 25.03 -7.02
N GLU A 100 18.73 23.78 -6.82
CA GLU A 100 19.82 23.41 -5.93
C GLU A 100 20.84 22.59 -6.73
N ALA A 101 22.03 23.16 -6.94
CA ALA A 101 23.00 22.59 -7.88
C ALA A 101 23.38 21.13 -7.56
N GLU A 102 23.59 20.79 -6.28
CA GLU A 102 23.96 19.44 -5.87
C GLU A 102 22.84 18.43 -6.04
N LEU A 103 21.59 18.81 -5.77
CA LEU A 103 20.43 17.94 -6.00
C LEU A 103 20.24 17.67 -7.50
N TYR A 104 20.30 18.71 -8.33
CA TYR A 104 20.13 18.58 -9.78
C TYR A 104 21.23 17.72 -10.42
N LYS A 105 22.48 17.83 -9.95
CA LYS A 105 23.59 16.97 -10.38
C LYS A 105 23.33 15.47 -10.15
N LEU A 106 22.52 15.11 -9.14
CA LEU A 106 22.15 13.73 -8.84
C LEU A 106 20.83 13.31 -9.50
N ALA A 107 19.85 14.21 -9.51
CA ALA A 107 18.51 13.91 -9.99
C ALA A 107 18.45 13.83 -11.53
N MET A 108 19.20 14.66 -12.26
CA MET A 108 19.20 14.64 -13.73
C MET A 108 19.73 13.32 -14.31
N PRO A 109 20.89 12.79 -13.88
CA PRO A 109 21.34 11.46 -14.32
C PRO A 109 20.33 10.36 -13.98
N CYS A 110 19.73 10.41 -12.79
CA CYS A 110 18.71 9.44 -12.38
C CYS A 110 17.50 9.48 -13.33
N LEU A 111 17.01 10.67 -13.65
CA LEU A 111 15.89 10.86 -14.56
C LEU A 111 16.22 10.34 -15.96
N CYS A 112 17.41 10.64 -16.49
CA CYS A 112 17.87 10.13 -17.78
C CYS A 112 18.01 8.60 -17.80
N ALA A 113 18.54 8.01 -16.71
CA ALA A 113 18.68 6.56 -16.58
C ALA A 113 17.31 5.86 -16.59
N ILE A 114 16.35 6.40 -15.84
CA ILE A 114 14.98 5.89 -15.82
C ILE A 114 14.34 6.03 -17.21
N ALA A 115 14.48 7.20 -17.85
CA ALA A 115 13.95 7.44 -19.19
C ALA A 115 14.52 6.45 -20.22
N GLY A 116 15.82 6.16 -20.16
CA GLY A 116 16.47 5.19 -21.04
C GLY A 116 16.08 3.72 -20.77
N ALA A 117 15.60 3.42 -19.57
CA ALA A 117 15.10 2.10 -19.20
C ALA A 117 13.62 1.90 -19.52
N LEU A 118 12.83 2.97 -19.60
CA LEU A 118 11.41 2.89 -19.95
C LEU A 118 11.23 2.67 -21.45
N PRO A 119 10.41 1.67 -21.87
CA PRO A 119 9.97 1.58 -23.25
C PRO A 119 9.27 2.87 -23.70
N PRO A 120 9.49 3.36 -24.94
CA PRO A 120 8.91 4.61 -25.43
C PRO A 120 7.38 4.67 -25.36
N ASP A 121 6.71 3.54 -25.57
CA ASP A 121 5.26 3.35 -25.46
C ASP A 121 4.74 3.38 -24.01
N TYR A 122 5.63 3.21 -23.03
CA TYR A 122 5.30 3.26 -21.60
C TYR A 122 5.39 4.66 -20.99
N VAL A 123 6.16 5.56 -21.60
CA VAL A 123 6.35 6.94 -21.11
C VAL A 123 5.09 7.79 -21.35
N ASP A 124 4.41 7.56 -22.46
CA ASP A 124 3.31 8.39 -22.98
C ASP A 124 1.91 7.84 -22.67
N ALA A 125 1.81 6.85 -21.78
CA ALA A 125 0.53 6.30 -21.35
C ALA A 125 -0.21 7.31 -20.46
N SER A 126 -0.90 8.24 -21.12
CA SER A 126 -1.88 9.19 -20.59
C SER A 126 -2.43 8.80 -19.22
N TYR A 127 -1.99 9.56 -18.21
CA TYR A 127 -2.77 9.98 -17.05
C TYR A 127 -3.88 8.99 -16.62
N SER A 128 -3.48 7.89 -15.97
CA SER A 128 -4.39 7.03 -15.21
C SER A 128 -4.87 7.77 -13.96
N SER A 129 -5.70 8.80 -14.15
CA SER A 129 -6.19 9.70 -13.10
C SER A 129 -7.34 9.16 -12.27
N ARG A 130 -7.71 7.88 -12.40
CA ARG A 130 -8.88 7.35 -11.68
C ARG A 130 -8.60 6.60 -10.40
N THR A 131 -7.34 6.45 -9.98
CA THR A 131 -7.00 5.96 -8.63
C THR A 131 -5.58 6.36 -8.23
N GLU A 132 -5.28 7.66 -8.22
CA GLU A 132 -4.07 8.14 -7.54
C GLU A 132 -4.32 8.20 -6.03
N LYS A 133 -4.22 7.06 -5.34
CA LYS A 133 -3.89 7.09 -3.91
C LYS A 133 -2.41 7.48 -3.81
N LYS A 134 -2.16 8.80 -3.78
CA LYS A 134 -0.92 9.36 -3.26
C LYS A 134 -0.72 8.75 -1.87
N ALA A 135 0.40 8.07 -1.63
CA ALA A 135 0.85 7.92 -0.26
C ALA A 135 0.95 9.34 0.29
N SER A 136 0.08 9.67 1.22
CA SER A 136 0.06 10.99 1.82
C SER A 136 1.26 11.06 2.73
N VAL A 137 2.16 11.97 2.41
CA VAL A 137 3.29 12.32 3.26
C VAL A 137 3.16 13.80 3.62
N ASP A 138 3.54 14.14 4.85
CA ASP A 138 3.56 15.54 5.29
C ASP A 138 4.67 16.34 4.57
N ALA A 139 4.83 17.62 4.90
CA ALA A 139 5.83 18.48 4.26
C ALA A 139 7.28 18.01 4.53
N GLU A 140 7.47 17.18 5.54
CA GLU A 140 8.73 16.61 6.00
C GLU A 140 8.99 15.20 5.42
N GLY A 141 8.01 14.60 4.75
CA GLY A 141 8.10 13.28 4.14
C GLY A 141 7.78 12.11 5.07
N ASN A 142 7.13 12.36 6.20
CA ASN A 142 6.63 11.30 7.09
C ASN A 142 5.29 10.76 6.58
N PHE A 143 4.97 9.51 6.93
CA PHE A 143 3.67 8.91 6.62
C PHE A 143 2.53 9.69 7.29
N ASP A 144 1.64 10.27 6.47
CA ASP A 144 0.52 11.11 6.89
C ASP A 144 -0.79 10.58 6.29
N PRO A 145 -1.36 9.46 6.75
CA PRO A 145 -2.53 8.88 6.10
C PRO A 145 -3.71 9.86 6.12
N LYS A 146 -4.40 9.99 4.98
CA LYS A 146 -5.61 10.81 4.83
C LYS A 146 -6.85 9.91 4.75
N PRO A 147 -7.37 9.39 5.87
CA PRO A 147 -8.61 8.63 5.88
C PRO A 147 -9.77 9.52 5.45
N VAL A 148 -10.83 8.89 4.94
CA VAL A 148 -12.09 9.59 4.72
C VAL A 148 -12.80 9.78 6.07
N GLU A 149 -13.41 10.95 6.26
CA GLU A 149 -14.16 11.27 7.47
C GLU A 149 -15.46 10.45 7.53
N THR A 150 -15.65 9.68 8.61
CA THR A 150 -16.83 8.80 8.78
C THR A 150 -17.80 9.32 9.85
N LEU A 151 -17.40 10.28 10.69
CA LEU A 151 -18.21 10.71 11.85
C LEU A 151 -19.59 11.26 11.46
N ASN A 152 -19.66 11.99 10.35
CA ASN A 152 -20.89 12.64 9.89
C ASN A 152 -21.65 11.84 8.81
N VAL A 153 -21.19 10.62 8.51
CA VAL A 153 -21.81 9.79 7.48
C VAL A 153 -22.94 8.99 8.10
N ILE A 154 -24.14 9.18 7.55
CA ILE A 154 -25.35 8.48 8.00
C ILE A 154 -25.54 7.24 7.14
N ILE A 155 -25.64 6.07 7.80
CA ILE A 155 -25.94 4.82 7.13
C ILE A 155 -27.45 4.75 6.90
N PRO A 156 -27.93 4.50 5.67
CA PRO A 156 -29.34 4.30 5.40
C PRO A 156 -29.91 3.06 6.12
N GLU A 157 -31.10 3.18 6.73
CA GLU A 157 -31.77 2.11 7.48
C GLU A 157 -31.96 0.81 6.68
N LYS A 158 -32.09 0.91 5.35
CA LYS A 158 -32.16 -0.25 4.44
C LYS A 158 -30.94 -1.20 4.57
N LEU A 159 -29.82 -0.72 5.11
CA LEU A 159 -28.61 -1.50 5.34
C LEU A 159 -28.54 -2.10 6.75
N ASP A 160 -29.43 -1.75 7.68
CA ASP A 160 -29.39 -2.26 9.06
C ASP A 160 -29.60 -3.77 9.12
N GLY A 161 -30.49 -4.31 8.28
CA GLY A 161 -30.69 -5.75 8.14
C GLY A 161 -29.42 -6.46 7.66
N PHE A 162 -28.72 -5.87 6.68
CA PHE A 162 -27.43 -6.38 6.21
C PHE A 162 -26.36 -6.34 7.29
N ILE A 163 -26.24 -5.23 8.02
CA ILE A 163 -25.27 -5.08 9.11
C ILE A 163 -25.49 -6.14 10.19
N ASN A 164 -26.74 -6.38 10.59
CA ASN A 164 -27.07 -7.40 11.58
C ASN A 164 -26.74 -8.81 11.08
N LYS A 165 -27.13 -9.15 9.85
CA LYS A 165 -26.85 -10.48 9.27
C LYS A 165 -25.35 -10.71 9.08
N TYR A 166 -24.61 -9.67 8.69
CA TYR A 166 -23.16 -9.76 8.54
C TYR A 166 -22.43 -9.83 9.89
N ALA A 167 -22.94 -9.15 10.93
CA ALA A 167 -22.42 -9.28 12.29
C ALA A 167 -22.64 -10.69 12.85
N GLU A 168 -23.81 -11.27 12.64
CA GLU A 168 -24.13 -12.66 12.99
C GLU A 168 -23.19 -13.63 12.27
N TYR A 169 -23.05 -13.51 10.94
CA TYR A 169 -22.13 -14.33 10.16
C TYR A 169 -20.66 -14.20 10.62
N THR A 170 -20.21 -12.99 10.92
CA THR A 170 -18.85 -12.74 11.42
C THR A 170 -18.63 -13.47 12.76
N HIS A 171 -19.62 -13.42 13.64
CA HIS A 171 -19.59 -14.14 14.90
C HIS A 171 -19.59 -15.67 14.69
N GLU A 172 -20.46 -16.19 13.82
CA GLU A 172 -20.52 -17.61 13.49
C GLU A 172 -19.19 -18.13 12.97
N LYS A 173 -18.54 -17.38 12.07
CA LYS A 173 -17.24 -17.77 11.52
C LYS A 173 -16.15 -17.78 12.59
N TRP A 174 -16.11 -16.76 13.45
CA TRP A 174 -15.19 -16.69 14.59
C TRP A 174 -15.43 -17.84 15.59
N ALA A 175 -16.69 -18.11 15.92
CA ALA A 175 -17.07 -19.17 16.85
C ALA A 175 -16.73 -20.54 16.29
N PHE A 176 -16.96 -20.77 14.99
CA PHE A 176 -16.56 -21.99 14.31
C PHE A 176 -15.05 -22.24 14.44
N ASP A 177 -14.22 -21.24 14.12
CA ASP A 177 -12.76 -21.38 14.21
C ASP A 177 -12.31 -21.62 15.67
N LYS A 178 -12.97 -20.99 16.66
CA LYS A 178 -12.72 -21.23 18.09
C LYS A 178 -13.09 -22.66 18.51
N ILE A 179 -14.26 -23.15 18.12
CA ILE A 179 -14.72 -24.51 18.41
C ILE A 179 -13.79 -25.55 17.78
N GLN A 180 -13.32 -25.33 16.54
CA GLN A 180 -12.31 -26.18 15.90
C GLN A 180 -10.99 -26.24 16.68
N ASN A 181 -10.68 -25.20 17.44
CA ASN A 181 -9.51 -25.13 18.32
C ASN A 181 -9.80 -25.60 19.77
N ASN A 182 -10.92 -26.31 19.97
CA ASN A 182 -11.40 -26.86 21.24
C ASN A 182 -11.73 -25.79 22.31
N TRP A 183 -12.17 -24.61 21.89
CA TRP A 183 -12.73 -23.63 22.82
C TRP A 183 -14.18 -23.96 23.16
N THR A 184 -14.55 -23.73 24.42
CA THR A 184 -15.90 -23.97 24.94
C THR A 184 -16.48 -22.71 25.58
N PHE A 185 -17.78 -22.72 25.86
CA PHE A 185 -18.42 -21.63 26.59
C PHE A 185 -17.93 -21.58 28.05
N GLY A 186 -17.70 -20.38 28.57
CA GLY A 186 -17.45 -20.13 30.00
C GLY A 186 -17.70 -18.68 30.35
N GLU A 187 -17.84 -18.35 31.64
CA GLU A 187 -18.27 -17.01 32.08
C GLU A 187 -17.24 -15.90 31.81
N THR A 188 -15.96 -16.29 31.70
CA THR A 188 -14.83 -15.40 31.44
C THR A 188 -13.95 -15.95 30.32
N VAL A 189 -13.05 -15.12 29.80
CA VAL A 189 -12.02 -15.60 28.87
C VAL A 189 -10.93 -16.30 29.69
N ASP A 190 -10.71 -17.58 29.44
CA ASP A 190 -9.64 -18.38 30.04
C ASP A 190 -8.89 -19.11 28.92
N GLU A 191 -7.60 -18.83 28.76
CA GLU A 191 -6.79 -19.46 27.71
C GLU A 191 -6.37 -20.88 28.05
N GLU A 192 -6.19 -21.21 29.33
CA GLU A 192 -5.75 -22.52 29.79
C GLU A 192 -6.92 -23.51 29.74
N ALA A 193 -8.06 -23.12 30.29
CA ALA A 193 -9.31 -23.89 30.20
C ALA A 193 -9.97 -23.78 28.81
N LYS A 194 -9.47 -22.88 27.95
CA LYS A 194 -10.02 -22.57 26.61
C LYS A 194 -11.51 -22.22 26.67
N THR A 195 -11.88 -21.28 27.52
CA THR A 195 -13.28 -20.83 27.65
C THR A 195 -13.48 -19.40 27.18
N HIS A 196 -14.66 -19.10 26.61
CA HIS A 196 -15.00 -17.75 26.16
C HIS A 196 -16.52 -17.44 26.31
N PRO A 197 -16.92 -16.27 26.87
CA PRO A 197 -18.31 -15.95 27.20
C PRO A 197 -19.19 -15.64 25.99
N MET A 198 -18.57 -15.30 24.86
CA MET A 198 -19.27 -15.06 23.61
C MET A 198 -19.51 -16.34 22.80
N LEU A 199 -19.06 -17.54 23.22
CA LEU A 199 -19.36 -18.80 22.52
C LEU A 199 -20.80 -19.27 22.79
N ARG A 200 -21.76 -18.45 22.37
CA ARG A 200 -23.21 -18.66 22.43
C ARG A 200 -23.86 -17.96 21.23
N PRO A 201 -25.09 -18.34 20.83
CA PRO A 201 -25.69 -17.77 19.62
C PRO A 201 -25.77 -16.25 19.65
N TYR A 202 -25.41 -15.59 18.54
CA TYR A 202 -25.38 -14.13 18.40
C TYR A 202 -26.69 -13.46 18.82
N LYS A 203 -27.84 -14.10 18.53
CA LYS A 203 -29.17 -13.62 18.92
C LYS A 203 -29.36 -13.44 20.44
N THR A 204 -28.55 -14.11 21.27
CA THR A 204 -28.61 -14.06 22.74
C THR A 204 -27.76 -12.94 23.35
N PHE A 205 -26.99 -12.22 22.52
CA PHE A 205 -26.16 -11.11 22.96
C PHE A 205 -27.00 -9.91 23.39
N SER A 206 -26.48 -9.16 24.37
CA SER A 206 -27.00 -7.85 24.71
C SER A 206 -26.75 -6.87 23.55
N GLU A 207 -27.49 -5.75 23.49
CA GLU A 207 -27.21 -4.75 22.44
C GLU A 207 -25.78 -4.19 22.53
N LYS A 208 -25.22 -4.11 23.75
CA LYS A 208 -23.82 -3.75 23.95
C LYS A 208 -22.87 -4.75 23.29
N ASP A 209 -23.11 -6.05 23.49
CA ASP A 209 -22.26 -7.12 22.92
C ASP A 209 -22.42 -7.22 21.40
N LYS A 210 -23.63 -7.01 20.88
CA LYS A 210 -23.87 -6.96 19.43
C LYS A 210 -23.14 -5.80 18.77
N GLU A 211 -23.06 -4.65 19.44
CA GLU A 211 -22.39 -3.46 18.89
C GLU A 211 -20.88 -3.69 18.69
N ILE A 212 -20.25 -4.58 19.46
CA ILE A 212 -18.85 -5.00 19.23
C ILE A 212 -18.65 -5.51 17.80
N TYR A 213 -19.60 -6.29 17.29
CA TYR A 213 -19.55 -6.82 15.92
C TYR A 213 -20.11 -5.85 14.89
N ARG A 214 -21.14 -5.06 15.23
CA ARG A 214 -21.75 -4.09 14.28
C ARG A 214 -20.85 -2.89 14.00
N TRP A 215 -20.12 -2.40 15.00
CA TRP A 215 -19.36 -1.15 14.88
C TRP A 215 -18.30 -1.17 13.76
N PRO A 216 -17.43 -2.21 13.65
CA PRO A 216 -16.45 -2.27 12.55
C PRO A 216 -17.11 -2.31 11.17
N ILE A 217 -18.28 -2.95 11.06
CA ILE A 217 -19.06 -3.06 9.82
C ILE A 217 -19.65 -1.68 9.47
N LYS A 218 -20.25 -1.00 10.45
CA LYS A 218 -20.81 0.35 10.29
C LYS A 218 -19.75 1.35 9.84
N GLU A 219 -18.58 1.38 10.49
CA GLU A 219 -17.50 2.31 10.12
C GLU A 219 -16.94 2.03 8.72
N SER A 220 -16.83 0.75 8.34
CA SER A 220 -16.43 0.36 6.98
C SER A 220 -17.46 0.82 5.93
N LEU A 221 -18.76 0.63 6.21
CA LEU A 221 -19.84 1.08 5.32
C LEU A 221 -19.89 2.61 5.23
N LYS A 222 -19.68 3.33 6.32
CA LYS A 222 -19.58 4.80 6.31
C LYS A 222 -18.44 5.27 5.41
N ALA A 223 -17.26 4.63 5.46
CA ALA A 223 -16.16 4.96 4.57
C ALA A 223 -16.52 4.73 3.10
N MET A 224 -17.19 3.61 2.77
CA MET A 224 -17.68 3.35 1.41
C MET A 224 -18.66 4.41 0.92
N LEU A 225 -19.64 4.79 1.76
CA LEU A 225 -20.63 5.82 1.44
C LEU A 225 -19.97 7.20 1.29
N ALA A 226 -18.98 7.52 2.11
CA ALA A 226 -18.21 8.76 2.01
C ALA A 226 -17.36 8.86 0.75
N TRP A 227 -16.97 7.71 0.18
CA TRP A 227 -16.37 7.62 -1.16
C TRP A 227 -17.40 7.57 -2.28
N GLU A 228 -18.67 7.87 -1.99
CA GLU A 228 -19.77 7.90 -2.96
C GLU A 228 -20.08 6.55 -3.61
N TRP A 229 -19.77 5.44 -2.92
CA TRP A 229 -20.13 4.11 -3.40
C TRP A 229 -21.63 3.87 -3.22
N THR A 230 -22.26 3.35 -4.27
CA THR A 230 -23.68 2.97 -4.23
C THR A 230 -23.82 1.54 -3.74
N VAL A 231 -24.45 1.35 -2.57
CA VAL A 231 -24.73 0.03 -1.99
C VAL A 231 -26.22 -0.24 -2.07
N GLU A 232 -26.60 -1.16 -2.95
CA GLU A 232 -27.98 -1.54 -3.21
C GLU A 232 -28.17 -3.06 -3.19
N LYS A 233 -29.37 -3.50 -2.81
CA LYS A 233 -29.76 -4.90 -2.85
C LYS A 233 -30.02 -5.27 -4.32
N ALA A 234 -29.07 -5.93 -4.97
CA ALA A 234 -29.15 -6.24 -6.40
C ALA A 234 -30.26 -7.25 -6.76
N ARG A 235 -30.61 -8.16 -5.83
CA ARG A 235 -31.71 -9.15 -5.96
C ARG A 235 -32.25 -9.48 -4.57
N GLU A 236 -33.53 -9.87 -4.48
CA GLU A 236 -34.04 -10.57 -3.29
C GLU A 236 -33.27 -11.90 -3.17
N GLY A 237 -32.28 -11.96 -2.27
CA GLY A 237 -31.67 -13.22 -1.89
C GLY A 237 -32.67 -14.03 -1.07
N ASP A 238 -32.71 -15.34 -1.32
CA ASP A 238 -33.60 -16.30 -0.67
C ASP A 238 -33.68 -16.05 0.85
N GLU A 239 -34.84 -15.58 1.30
CA GLU A 239 -35.24 -15.70 2.69
C GLU A 239 -35.48 -17.20 2.92
N GLU A 240 -34.61 -17.82 3.72
CA GLU A 240 -34.71 -19.23 4.09
C GLU A 240 -36.12 -19.55 4.60
N ARG A 241 -36.79 -20.45 3.88
CA ARG A 241 -37.89 -21.27 4.40
C ARG A 241 -37.37 -22.25 5.45
#